data_AF-V4HAY6-F1
#
_entry.id   AF-V4HAY6-F1
#
_cell.length_a   1.000
_cell.length_b   1.000
_cell.length_c   1.000
_cell.angle_alpha   90.00
_cell.angle_beta   90.00
_cell.angle_gamma   90.00
#
_symmetry.space_group_name_H-M   'P 1'
#
loop_
_entity.id
_entity.type
_entity.pdbx_description
1 polymer ?
#
loop_
_entity_poly.entity_id
_entity_poly.type
_entity_poly.pdbx_seq_one_letter_code
_entity_poly.pdbx_strand_id
1 'polypeptide(L)' 'MADLIVKAAVKEYLDDKNVASDFYDALDEEVAELLDDSARRAEANDRKTVQPRDL' A
#
# COMPACT_ATOMS: atom_id res chain seq x y z
N MET A 1 -10.06 -0.50 -8.73
CA MET A 1 -8.93 -0.46 -7.79
C MET A 1 -7.93 -1.49 -8.26
N ALA A 2 -6.65 -1.11 -8.32
CA ALA A 2 -5.59 -2.05 -8.66
C ALA A 2 -5.28 -2.89 -7.41
N ASP A 3 -5.06 -4.19 -7.55
CA ASP A 3 -4.56 -5.01 -6.44
C ASP A 3 -3.07 -4.65 -6.21
N LEU A 4 -2.80 -3.83 -5.19
CA LEU A 4 -1.47 -3.34 -4.82
C LEU A 4 -0.72 -4.37 -3.96
N ILE A 5 -1.43 -5.25 -3.29
CA ILE A 5 -0.85 -6.26 -2.40
C ILE A 5 -0.88 -7.68 -2.97
N VAL A 6 0.14 -8.47 -2.66
CA VAL A 6 0.18 -9.90 -2.95
C VAL A 6 -0.32 -10.68 -1.74
N LYS A 7 -1.56 -11.17 -1.79
CA LYS A 7 -2.21 -11.89 -0.66
C LYS A 7 -1.37 -13.05 -0.12
N ALA A 8 -0.63 -13.75 -0.98
CA ALA A 8 0.27 -14.84 -0.56
C ALA A 8 1.44 -14.35 0.30
N ALA A 9 2.08 -13.24 -0.08
CA ALA A 9 3.17 -12.64 0.70
C ALA A 9 2.68 -12.13 2.07
N VAL A 10 1.46 -11.58 2.12
CA VAL A 10 0.83 -11.16 3.38
C VAL A 10 0.61 -12.35 4.31
N LYS A 11 0.14 -13.50 3.79
CA LYS A 11 0.00 -14.73 4.59
C LYS A 11 1.34 -15.25 5.09
N GLU A 12 2.35 -15.26 4.22
CA GLU A 12 3.70 -15.69 4.59
C GLU A 12 4.28 -14.82 5.71
N TYR A 13 4.11 -13.50 5.63
CA TYR A 13 4.57 -12.57 6.66
C TYR A 13 3.84 -12.72 8.00
N LEU A 14 2.54 -13.01 7.96
CA LEU A 14 1.70 -13.17 9.15
C LEU A 14 1.77 -14.59 9.75
N ASP A 15 2.47 -15.51 9.10
CA ASP A 15 2.82 -16.85 9.58
C ASP A 15 1.62 -17.61 10.17
N ASP A 16 1.63 -17.88 11.49
CA ASP A 16 0.61 -18.66 12.21
C ASP A 16 -0.78 -17.99 12.32
N LYS A 17 -1.00 -16.83 11.69
CA LYS A 17 -2.29 -16.12 11.76
C LYS A 17 -3.20 -16.49 10.60
N ASN A 18 -4.42 -16.89 10.94
CA ASN A 18 -5.51 -16.89 9.97
C ASN A 18 -5.83 -15.45 9.59
N VAL A 19 -5.85 -15.17 8.29
CA VAL A 19 -6.16 -13.84 7.75
C VAL A 19 -7.59 -13.88 7.20
N ALA A 20 -8.44 -12.99 7.71
CA ALA A 20 -9.81 -12.85 7.23
C ALA A 20 -9.82 -12.34 5.78
N SER A 21 -10.85 -12.68 5.00
CA SER A 21 -10.89 -12.33 3.57
C SER A 21 -11.00 -10.82 3.32
N ASP A 22 -11.73 -10.12 4.19
CA ASP A 22 -11.94 -8.66 4.19
C ASP A 22 -10.70 -7.87 4.61
N PHE A 23 -9.79 -8.47 5.37
CA PHE A 23 -8.52 -7.85 5.73
C PHE A 23 -7.69 -7.45 4.50
N TYR A 24 -7.71 -8.26 3.43
CA TYR A 24 -6.95 -7.94 2.23
C TYR A 24 -7.46 -6.68 1.54
N ASP A 25 -8.78 -6.50 1.51
CA ASP A 25 -9.39 -5.35 0.85
C ASP A 25 -9.09 -4.08 1.65
N ALA A 26 -9.17 -4.15 2.99
CA ALA A 26 -8.79 -3.05 3.87
C ALA A 26 -7.29 -2.71 3.76
N LEU A 27 -6.41 -3.71 3.71
CA LEU A 27 -4.97 -3.46 3.55
C LEU A 27 -4.64 -2.85 2.18
N ASP A 28 -5.32 -3.26 1.12
CA ASP A 28 -5.14 -2.71 -0.22
C ASP A 28 -5.55 -1.24 -0.28
N GLU A 29 -6.66 -0.87 0.38
CA GLU A 29 -7.13 0.51 0.53
C GLU A 29 -6.09 1.38 1.26
N GLU A 30 -5.56 0.91 2.40
CA GLU A 30 -4.52 1.62 3.15
C GLU A 30 -3.24 1.84 2.32
N VAL A 31 -2.82 0.84 1.53
CA VAL A 31 -1.66 0.98 0.64
C VAL A 31 -1.95 1.97 -0.49
N ALA A 32 -3.18 1.96 -1.03
CA ALA A 32 -3.59 2.91 -2.07
C ALA A 32 -3.54 4.35 -1.55
N GLU A 33 -4.11 4.62 -0.37
CA GLU A 33 -4.06 5.94 0.25
C GLU A 33 -2.63 6.40 0.52
N LEU A 34 -1.76 5.51 1.01
CA LEU A 34 -0.35 5.82 1.24
C LEU A 34 0.39 6.19 -0.06
N LEU A 35 0.11 5.50 -1.17
CA LEU A 35 0.71 5.80 -2.47
C LEU A 35 0.18 7.11 -3.06
N ASP A 36 -1.12 7.38 -2.91
CA ASP A 36 -1.73 8.65 -3.34
C ASP A 36 -1.14 9.83 -2.55
N ASP A 37 -0.98 9.70 -1.23
CA ASP A 37 -0.27 10.66 -0.39
C ASP A 37 1.15 10.92 -0.88
N SER A 38 1.87 9.83 -1.17
CA SER A 38 3.25 9.91 -1.64
C SER A 38 3.35 10.63 -2.99
N ALA A 39 2.44 10.31 -3.91
CA ALA A 39 2.34 11.00 -5.21
C ALA A 39 2.02 12.49 -5.03
N ARG A 40 1.05 12.82 -4.16
CA ARG A 40 0.67 14.21 -3.84
C ARG A 40 1.85 15.01 -3.28
N ARG A 41 2.63 14.44 -2.36
CA ARG A 41 3.82 15.10 -1.78
C ARG A 41 4.92 15.30 -2.82
N ALA A 42 5.13 14.34 -3.72
CA ALA A 42 6.07 14.49 -4.83
C ALA A 42 5.65 15.62 -5.78
N GLU A 43 4.37 15.66 -6.18
CA GLU A 43 3.80 16.69 -7.05
C GLU A 43 3.86 18.07 -6.41
N ALA A 44 3.53 18.19 -5.12
CA ALA A 44 3.64 19.45 -4.36
C ALA A 44 5.07 20.01 -4.27
N ASN A 45 6.07 19.19 -4.57
CA ASN A 45 7.49 19.57 -4.64
C ASN A 45 8.01 19.63 -6.09
N ASP A 46 7.13 19.77 -7.08
CA ASP A 46 7.45 19.84 -8.51
C ASP A 46 8.25 18.62 -9.03
N ARG A 47 8.06 17.45 -8.42
CA ARG A 47 8.75 16.21 -8.80
C ARG A 47 7.78 15.21 -9.41
N LYS A 48 8.26 14.52 -10.45
CA LYS A 48 7.58 13.34 -11.06
C LYS A 48 8.04 12.01 -10.45
N THR A 49 9.04 12.05 -9.57
CA THR A 49 9.61 10.86 -8.93
C THR A 49 9.22 10.87 -7.46
N VAL A 50 8.43 9.87 -7.07
CA VAL A 50 8.15 9.55 -5.66
C VAL A 50 9.44 9.05 -5.01
N GLN A 51 9.74 9.56 -3.82
CA GLN A 51 10.95 9.28 -3.06
C GLN A 51 10.59 8.76 -1.66
N PRO A 52 11.53 8.13 -0.93
CA PRO A 52 11.25 7.65 0.43
C PRO A 52 10.75 8.72 1.42
N ARG A 53 11.09 10.00 1.18
CA ARG A 53 10.59 11.14 1.98
C ARG A 53 9.12 11.52 1.70
N ASP A 54 8.56 10.97 0.62
CA ASP A 54 7.17 11.17 0.27
C ASP A 54 6.27 10.10 0.90
N LEU A 55 6.85 8.98 1.36
CA LEU A 55 6.12 7.95 2.08
C LEU A 55 5.61 8.47 3.43
#